data_AF-A0A4V2T3N4-F1
#
_entry.id   AF-A0A4V2T3N4-F1
#
_cell.length_a   1.000
_cell.length_b   1.000
_cell.length_c   1.000
_cell.angle_alpha   90.00
_cell.angle_beta   90.00
_cell.angle_gamma   90.00
#
_symmetry.space_group_name_H-M   'P 1'
#
loop_
_entity.id
_entity.type
_entity.pdbx_description
1 polymer ?
#
loop_
_entity_poly.entity_id
_entity_poly.type
_entity_poly.pdbx_seq_one_letter_code
_entity_poly.pdbx_strand_id
1 'polypeptide(L)'
;MQYILVPIIGLANGIIVGSGIVALITLLDIVPRLAQLTKTYRYIREYEYILIIGSTIAAFLSLTRLSLHLGFVLVVIIGFFNGFFIGMLASALAEVMNVIPVIVRRFKIDGYVIYILYSLVLGKVIGSLIHWIFLPKIR
;
A
#
# COMPACT_ATOMS: atom_id res chain seq x y z
N MET A 1 -18.70 22.30 18.08
CA MET A 1 -18.75 21.12 17.18
C MET A 1 -17.40 20.82 16.51
N GLN A 2 -16.71 21.82 15.93
CA GLN A 2 -15.48 21.59 15.14
C GLN A 2 -14.31 20.98 15.93
N TYR A 3 -14.12 21.33 17.21
CA TYR A 3 -13.04 20.80 18.05
C TYR A 3 -13.10 19.29 18.34
N ILE A 4 -14.28 18.66 18.19
CA ILE A 4 -14.48 17.22 18.41
C ILE A 4 -14.48 16.46 17.07
N LEU A 5 -15.07 17.06 16.04
CA LEU A 5 -15.14 16.48 14.69
C LEU A 5 -13.76 16.34 14.04
N VAL A 6 -12.88 17.34 14.17
CA VAL A 6 -11.57 17.32 13.51
C VAL A 6 -10.67 16.18 14.01
N PRO A 7 -10.53 15.94 15.34
CA PRO A 7 -9.80 14.77 15.84
C PRO A 7 -10.39 13.44 15.38
N ILE A 8 -11.72 13.30 15.36
CA ILE A 8 -12.39 12.05 14.93
C ILE A 8 -12.11 11.77 13.45
N ILE A 9 -12.25 12.79 12.60
CA ILE A 9 -11.97 12.65 11.17
C ILE A 9 -10.48 12.37 10.95
N GLY A 10 -9.58 13.03 11.70
CA GLY A 10 -8.14 12.78 11.64
C GLY A 10 -7.78 11.33 12.00
N LEU A 11 -8.34 10.81 13.09
CA LEU A 11 -8.16 9.42 13.53
C LEU A 11 -8.73 8.43 12.50
N ALA A 12 -9.94 8.69 11.97
CA ALA A 12 -10.55 7.83 10.96
C ALA A 12 -9.67 7.74 9.70
N ASN A 13 -9.16 8.87 9.21
CA ASN A 13 -8.24 8.89 8.07
C ASN A 13 -6.92 8.15 8.38
N GLY A 14 -6.36 8.37 9.58
CA GLY A 14 -5.14 7.67 10.01
C GLY A 14 -5.31 6.15 10.03
N ILE A 15 -6.43 5.65 10.54
CA ILE A 15 -6.75 4.21 10.57
C ILE A 15 -6.90 3.66 9.14
N ILE A 16 -7.61 4.37 8.26
CA ILE A 16 -7.81 3.95 6.86
C ILE A 16 -6.47 3.89 6.11
N VAL A 17 -5.64 4.92 6.22
CA VAL A 17 -4.34 4.96 5.53
C VAL A 17 -3.38 3.92 6.09
N GLY A 18 -3.29 3.81 7.43
CA GLY A 18 -2.42 2.84 8.09
C GLY A 18 -2.82 1.39 7.76
N SER A 19 -4.11 1.07 7.82
CA SER A 19 -4.61 -0.25 7.42
C SER A 19 -4.35 -0.55 5.95
N GLY A 20 -4.45 0.43 5.06
CA GLY A 20 -4.11 0.27 3.64
C GLY A 20 -2.65 -0.10 3.41
N ILE A 21 -1.72 0.55 4.12
CA ILE A 21 -0.28 0.24 4.04
C ILE A 21 -0.02 -1.17 4.55
N VAL A 22 -0.54 -1.52 5.74
CA VAL A 22 -0.34 -2.85 6.34
C VAL A 22 -0.95 -3.93 5.45
N ALA A 23 -2.16 -3.73 4.93
CA ALA A 23 -2.83 -4.67 4.03
C ALA A 23 -2.05 -4.88 2.73
N LEU A 24 -1.52 -3.82 2.12
CA LEU A 24 -0.71 -3.94 0.90
C LEU A 24 0.55 -4.79 1.17
N ILE A 25 1.26 -4.49 2.25
CA ILE A 25 2.53 -5.15 2.59
C ILE A 25 2.32 -6.63 2.93
N THR A 26 1.23 -6.96 3.64
CA THR A 26 0.91 -8.34 4.01
C THR A 26 0.32 -9.13 2.86
N LEU A 27 -0.59 -8.57 2.05
CA LEU A 27 -1.19 -9.26 0.90
C LEU A 27 -0.18 -9.60 -0.19
N LEU A 28 0.85 -8.76 -0.36
CA LEU A 28 1.94 -9.01 -1.30
C LEU A 28 3.07 -9.85 -0.70
N ASP A 29 2.93 -10.35 0.53
CA ASP A 29 3.93 -11.14 1.25
C ASP A 29 5.34 -10.51 1.26
N ILE A 30 5.42 -9.17 1.32
CA ILE A 30 6.70 -8.45 1.25
C ILE A 30 7.58 -8.81 2.46
N VAL A 31 7.00 -8.86 3.67
CA VAL A 31 7.74 -9.19 4.90
C VAL A 31 8.26 -10.63 4.90
N PRO A 32 7.43 -11.66 4.61
CA PRO A 32 7.91 -13.03 4.44
C PRO A 32 9.02 -13.14 3.38
N ARG A 33 8.86 -12.45 2.24
CA ARG A 33 9.82 -12.48 1.14
C ARG A 33 11.16 -11.80 1.50
N LEU A 34 11.12 -10.71 2.24
CA LEU A 34 12.32 -10.09 2.84
C LEU A 34 13.05 -11.09 3.73
N ALA A 35 12.34 -11.69 4.67
CA ALA A 35 12.91 -12.67 5.60
C ALA A 35 13.45 -13.91 4.88
N GLN A 36 12.85 -14.32 3.77
CA GLN A 36 13.35 -15.38 2.89
C GLN A 36 14.67 -14.99 2.21
N LEU A 37 14.74 -13.80 1.61
CA LEU A 37 15.94 -13.32 0.92
C LEU A 37 17.14 -13.20 1.87
N THR A 38 16.91 -12.75 3.10
CA THR A 38 17.93 -12.64 4.14
C THR A 38 18.15 -13.92 4.93
N LYS A 39 17.36 -14.97 4.68
CA LYS A 39 17.37 -16.26 5.41
C LYS A 39 17.12 -16.11 6.92
N THR A 40 16.29 -15.15 7.32
CA THR A 40 16.04 -14.73 8.70
C THR A 40 14.56 -14.81 9.09
N TYR A 41 13.87 -15.91 8.74
CA TYR A 41 12.46 -16.14 9.08
C TYR A 41 12.13 -15.99 10.57
N ARG A 42 13.09 -16.26 11.47
CA ARG A 42 12.90 -16.08 12.92
C ARG A 42 12.59 -14.63 13.32
N TYR A 43 12.95 -13.66 12.49
CA TYR A 43 12.87 -12.23 12.81
C TYR A 43 11.69 -11.52 12.12
N ILE A 44 10.71 -12.25 11.55
CA ILE A 44 9.54 -11.66 10.88
C ILE A 44 8.88 -10.57 11.72
N ARG A 45 8.69 -10.83 13.03
CA ARG A 45 8.10 -9.86 13.95
C ARG A 45 8.92 -8.57 14.06
N GLU A 46 10.25 -8.66 14.02
CA GLU A 46 11.13 -7.50 14.05
C GLU A 46 11.00 -6.67 12.77
N TYR A 47 10.87 -7.31 11.60
CA TYR A 47 10.59 -6.61 10.34
C TYR A 47 9.27 -5.83 10.39
N GLU A 48 8.21 -6.44 10.96
CA GLU A 48 6.92 -5.77 11.14
C GLU A 48 7.04 -4.55 12.07
N TYR A 49 7.74 -4.68 13.20
CA TYR A 49 7.96 -3.54 14.11
C TYR A 49 8.76 -2.43 13.44
N ILE A 50 9.82 -2.75 12.70
CA ILE A 50 10.61 -1.76 11.97
C ILE A 50 9.74 -1.03 10.93
N LEU A 51 8.86 -1.75 10.23
CA LEU A 51 7.91 -1.15 9.29
C LEU A 51 6.89 -0.23 9.98
N ILE A 52 6.33 -0.65 11.11
CA ILE A 52 5.36 0.17 11.87
C ILE A 52 6.04 1.44 12.40
N ILE A 53 7.22 1.30 13.00
CA ILE A 53 7.98 2.44 13.55
C ILE A 53 8.40 3.36 12.40
N GLY A 54 8.96 2.82 11.32
CA GLY A 54 9.41 3.59 10.16
C GLY A 54 8.27 4.36 9.50
N SER A 55 7.11 3.71 9.28
CA SER A 55 5.93 4.37 8.71
C SER A 55 5.33 5.43 9.64
N THR A 56 5.35 5.20 10.96
CA THR A 56 4.91 6.19 11.95
C THR A 56 5.81 7.43 11.93
N ILE A 57 7.13 7.24 11.90
CA ILE A 57 8.11 8.33 11.82
C ILE A 57 7.97 9.08 10.49
N ALA A 58 7.83 8.36 9.37
CA ALA A 58 7.63 8.97 8.06
C ALA A 58 6.32 9.77 7.99
N ALA A 59 5.22 9.25 8.55
CA ALA A 59 3.95 9.95 8.64
C ALA A 59 4.08 11.22 9.48
N PHE A 60 4.76 11.15 10.63
CA PHE A 60 5.02 12.32 11.47
C PHE A 60 5.87 13.37 10.76
N LEU A 61 6.96 12.96 10.11
CA LEU A 61 7.83 13.84 9.31
C LEU A 61 7.06 14.50 8.16
N SER A 62 6.11 13.79 7.53
CA SER A 62 5.29 14.35 6.44
C SER A 62 4.41 15.53 6.87
N LEU A 63 4.03 15.59 8.15
CA LEU A 63 3.25 16.70 8.72
C LEU A 63 4.14 17.92 9.03
N THR A 64 5.44 17.68 9.22
CA THR A 64 6.41 18.75 9.47
C THR A 64 6.90 19.34 8.15
N ARG A 65 7.01 20.67 8.07
CA ARG A 65 7.71 21.34 6.95
C ARG A 65 9.23 21.32 7.14
N LEU A 66 9.76 20.25 7.72
CA LEU A 66 11.18 20.13 7.99
C LEU A 66 11.89 19.74 6.70
N SER A 67 12.60 20.69 6.09
CA SER A 67 13.49 20.39 4.98
C SER A 67 14.76 19.75 5.52
N LEU A 68 14.77 18.41 5.60
CA LEU A 68 15.94 17.63 5.96
C LEU A 68 17.00 17.77 4.84
N HIS A 69 18.04 18.55 5.11
CA HIS A 69 19.22 18.62 4.24
C HIS A 69 20.08 17.37 4.48
N LEU A 70 19.70 16.28 3.83
CA LEU A 70 20.43 15.01 3.86
C LEU A 70 21.67 15.14 2.97
N GLY A 71 22.84 14.75 3.50
CA GLY A 71 24.06 14.70 2.71
C GLY A 71 23.94 13.73 1.52
N PHE A 72 24.70 13.99 0.45
CA PHE A 72 24.65 13.21 -0.80
C PHE A 72 24.68 11.69 -0.58
N VAL A 73 25.55 11.21 0.33
CA VAL A 73 25.70 9.78 0.65
C VAL A 73 24.39 9.18 1.20
N LEU A 74 23.71 9.89 2.10
CA LEU A 74 22.44 9.40 2.68
C LEU A 74 21.33 9.34 1.63
N VAL A 75 21.28 10.33 0.73
CA VAL A 75 20.28 10.35 -0.36
C VAL A 75 20.48 9.15 -1.29
N VAL A 76 21.74 8.82 -1.64
CA VAL A 76 22.06 7.65 -2.48
C VAL A 76 21.62 6.36 -1.78
N ILE A 77 21.92 6.21 -0.49
CA ILE A 77 21.53 5.03 0.29
C ILE A 77 19.99 4.88 0.34
N ILE A 78 19.27 5.97 0.64
CA ILE A 78 17.79 5.96 0.67
C ILE A 78 17.23 5.63 -0.72
N GLY A 79 17.79 6.20 -1.78
CA GLY A 79 17.40 5.91 -3.15
C GLY A 79 17.59 4.45 -3.53
N PHE A 80 18.70 3.85 -3.11
CA PHE A 80 18.97 2.43 -3.31
C PHE A 80 17.93 1.53 -2.62
N PHE A 81 17.63 1.79 -1.33
CA PHE A 81 16.62 1.03 -0.62
C PHE A 81 15.21 1.22 -1.19
N ASN A 82 14.89 2.42 -1.68
CA ASN A 82 13.62 2.66 -2.37
C ASN A 82 13.54 1.85 -3.67
N GLY A 83 14.62 1.78 -4.45
CA GLY A 83 14.71 0.93 -5.63
C GLY A 83 14.50 -0.55 -5.29
N PHE A 84 15.10 -1.04 -4.20
CA PHE A 84 14.90 -2.40 -3.72
C PHE A 84 13.44 -2.67 -3.31
N PHE A 85 12.81 -1.73 -2.60
CA PHE A 85 11.41 -1.82 -2.21
C PHE A 85 10.47 -1.87 -3.43
N ILE A 86 10.66 -0.96 -4.39
CA ILE A 86 9.88 -0.92 -5.65
C ILE A 86 10.10 -2.19 -6.47
N GLY A 87 11.34 -2.68 -6.54
CA GLY A 87 11.67 -3.94 -7.23
C GLY A 87 10.97 -5.15 -6.61
N MET A 88 10.91 -5.22 -5.28
CA MET A 88 10.14 -6.25 -4.58
C MET A 88 8.64 -6.13 -4.83
N LEU A 89 8.08 -4.91 -4.78
CA LEU A 89 6.67 -4.67 -5.09
C LEU A 89 6.34 -5.15 -6.50
N ALA A 90 7.16 -4.80 -7.49
CA ALA A 90 6.97 -5.24 -8.87
C ALA A 90 7.03 -6.77 -9.00
N SER A 91 7.98 -7.42 -8.34
CA SER A 91 8.11 -8.87 -8.34
C SER A 91 6.95 -9.57 -7.61
N ALA A 92 6.46 -9.00 -6.50
CA ALA A 92 5.33 -9.55 -5.75
C ALA A 92 4.03 -9.41 -6.56
N LEU A 93 3.83 -8.27 -7.21
CA LEU A 93 2.71 -8.07 -8.13
C LEU A 93 2.77 -9.08 -9.29
N ALA A 94 3.95 -9.34 -9.86
CA ALA A 94 4.10 -10.34 -10.92
C ALA A 94 3.74 -11.76 -10.45
N GLU A 95 4.09 -12.12 -9.21
CA GLU A 95 3.69 -13.40 -8.62
C GLU A 95 2.17 -13.49 -8.44
N VAL A 96 1.55 -12.48 -7.82
CA VAL A 96 0.09 -12.44 -7.61
C VAL A 96 -0.67 -12.46 -8.94
N MET A 97 -0.18 -11.72 -9.94
CA MET A 97 -0.77 -11.72 -11.29
C MET A 97 -0.73 -13.10 -11.95
N ASN A 98 0.32 -13.89 -11.70
CA ASN A 98 0.40 -15.27 -12.18
C ASN A 98 -0.53 -16.22 -11.43
N VAL A 99 -0.96 -15.88 -10.20
CA VAL A 99 -1.92 -16.67 -9.42
C VAL A 99 -3.36 -16.48 -9.88
N ILE A 100 -3.75 -15.29 -10.38
CA ILE A 100 -5.12 -15.01 -10.85
C ILE A 100 -5.60 -16.04 -11.90
N PRO A 101 -4.84 -16.34 -12.98
CA PRO A 101 -5.23 -17.38 -13.95
C PRO A 101 -5.39 -18.77 -13.33
N VAL A 102 -4.57 -19.11 -12.33
CA VAL A 102 -4.64 -20.41 -11.64
C VAL A 102 -5.95 -20.53 -10.87
N ILE A 103 -6.35 -19.48 -10.15
CA ILE A 103 -7.62 -19.42 -9.44
C ILE A 103 -8.79 -19.53 -10.41
N VAL A 104 -8.77 -18.77 -11.50
CA VAL A 104 -9.82 -18.78 -12.53
C VAL A 104 -10.08 -20.20 -13.07
N ARG A 105 -9.01 -20.90 -13.45
CA ARG A 105 -9.11 -22.29 -13.93
C ARG A 105 -9.56 -23.25 -12.82
N ARG A 106 -9.10 -23.06 -11.59
CA ARG A 106 -9.45 -23.93 -10.45
C ARG A 106 -10.93 -23.85 -10.09
N PHE A 107 -11.53 -22.67 -10.18
CA PHE A 107 -12.96 -22.47 -9.91
C PHE A 107 -13.86 -22.69 -11.14
N LYS A 108 -13.29 -23.07 -12.31
CA LYS A 108 -14.01 -23.26 -13.59
C LYS A 108 -14.88 -22.06 -13.95
N ILE A 109 -14.44 -20.86 -13.57
CA ILE A 109 -15.12 -19.59 -13.83
C ILE A 109 -14.67 -18.95 -15.14
N ASP A 110 -14.02 -19.72 -16.02
CA ASP A 110 -13.43 -19.27 -17.28
C ASP A 110 -14.42 -18.47 -18.16
N GLY A 111 -15.69 -18.86 -18.16
CA GLY A 111 -16.76 -18.15 -18.89
C GLY A 111 -17.35 -16.92 -18.19
N TYR A 112 -17.09 -16.74 -16.89
CA TYR A 112 -17.65 -15.64 -16.08
C TYR A 112 -16.65 -14.53 -15.75
N VAL A 113 -15.37 -14.73 -16.06
CA VAL A 113 -14.31 -13.72 -15.85
C VAL A 113 -14.67 -12.38 -16.49
N ILE A 114 -15.32 -12.41 -17.67
CA ILE A 114 -15.74 -11.20 -18.38
C ILE A 114 -16.70 -10.36 -17.53
N TYR A 115 -17.63 -10.99 -16.79
CA TYR A 115 -18.60 -10.27 -15.94
C TYR A 115 -17.93 -9.70 -14.68
N ILE A 116 -16.93 -10.41 -14.13
CA ILE A 116 -16.10 -9.91 -13.03
C ILE A 116 -15.30 -8.69 -13.49
N LEU A 117 -14.72 -8.74 -14.69
CA LEU A 117 -14.00 -7.61 -15.27
C LEU A 117 -14.94 -6.42 -15.52
N TYR A 118 -16.13 -6.66 -16.09
CA TYR A 118 -17.11 -5.60 -16.30
C TYR A 118 -17.56 -4.95 -14.99
N SER A 119 -17.82 -5.71 -13.92
CA SER A 119 -18.21 -5.14 -12.64
C SER A 119 -17.10 -4.30 -12.02
N LEU A 120 -15.84 -4.72 -12.16
CA LEU A 120 -14.66 -4.00 -11.67
C LEU A 120 -14.42 -2.71 -12.45
N VAL A 121 -14.53 -2.76 -13.78
CA VAL A 121 -14.44 -1.59 -14.66
C VAL A 121 -15.57 -0.60 -14.37
N LEU A 122 -16.81 -1.07 -14.29
CA LEU A 122 -17.95 -0.22 -13.94
C LEU A 122 -17.78 0.42 -12.57
N GLY A 123 -17.34 -0.34 -11.56
CA GLY A 123 -17.02 0.20 -10.24
C GLY A 123 -15.96 1.32 -10.30
N LYS A 124 -14.88 1.13 -11.07
CA LYS A 124 -13.86 2.17 -11.30
C LYS A 124 -14.40 3.40 -12.02
N VAL A 125 -15.20 3.20 -13.07
CA VAL A 125 -15.79 4.30 -13.85
C VAL A 125 -16.75 5.11 -12.98
N ILE A 126 -17.66 4.43 -12.27
CA ILE A 126 -18.61 5.08 -11.35
C ILE A 126 -17.86 5.82 -10.25
N GLY A 127 -16.86 5.19 -9.62
CA GLY A 127 -16.04 5.85 -8.60
C GLY A 127 -15.31 7.09 -9.13
N SER A 128 -14.77 7.01 -10.36
CA SER A 128 -14.12 8.14 -11.03
C SER A 128 -15.10 9.27 -11.35
N LEU A 129 -16.29 8.95 -11.85
CA LEU A 129 -17.35 9.93 -12.13
C LEU A 129 -17.81 10.61 -10.83
N ILE A 130 -17.99 9.86 -9.74
CA ILE A 130 -18.34 10.43 -8.44
C ILE A 130 -17.26 11.41 -7.97
N HIS A 131 -15.99 11.00 -8.06
CA HIS A 131 -14.85 11.85 -7.70
C HIS A 131 -14.82 13.14 -8.51
N TRP A 132 -15.05 13.08 -9.83
CA TRP A 132 -14.96 14.26 -10.68
C TRP A 132 -16.19 15.18 -10.63
N ILE A 133 -17.39 14.64 -10.43
CA ILE A 133 -18.62 15.43 -10.49
C ILE A 133 -19.00 16.00 -9.12
N PHE A 134 -18.83 15.22 -8.05
CA PHE A 134 -19.32 15.61 -6.72
C PHE A 134 -18.21 16.18 -5.82
N LEU A 135 -17.00 15.64 -5.87
CA LEU A 135 -15.90 16.07 -4.99
C LEU A 135 -15.44 17.52 -5.21
N PRO A 136 -15.27 18.04 -6.46
CA PRO A 136 -14.85 19.44 -6.65
C PRO A 136 -15.95 20.45 -6.30
N LYS A 137 -17.20 20.02 -6.16
CA LYS A 137 -18.34 20.88 -5.78
C LYS A 137 -18.49 21.05 -4.26
N ILE A 138 -17.71 20.31 -3.47
CA ILE A 138 -17.75 20.25 -2.00
C ILE A 138 -16.59 21.01 -1.34
N ARG A 139 -15.68 21.61 -2.13
CA ARG A 139 -14.59 22.48 -1.63
C ARG A 139 -14.97 23.95 -1.67
#